data_AF-A0A5S4UTI3-F1
#
_entry.id   AF-A0A5S4UTI3-F1
#
_cell.length_a   1.000
_cell.length_b   1.000
_cell.length_c   1.000
_cell.angle_alpha   90.00
_cell.angle_beta   90.00
_cell.angle_gamma   90.00
#
_symmetry.space_group_name_H-M   'P 1'
#
loop_
_entity.id
_entity.type
_entity.pdbx_description
1 polymer ?
#
loop_
_entity_poly.entity_id
_entity_poly.type
_entity_poly.pdbx_seq_one_letter_code
_entity_poly.pdbx_strand_id
1 'polypeptide(L)'
;MLYHSQQMTTQYWLTPLLKFLLENNNENAELYLKHLDNNLLCSEANAPLIKRTHRYLVNAWYTEAVLDANISLNQIYSNGTQYPHYWFYKLEYILYLKLKSKDSKLVDNFRMTAKNSVEHVTPQNPRIKKEVISDDLLHTFGNLALVTGSVNSEMTDDGFTVKQAKFKERHKGKGVSLKLEYIYENTQWKKEEIETHHNKMIEEFNLYLSAVSTKCKGIAK
;
A
#
# COMPACT_ATOMS: atom_id res chain seq x y z
N MET A 1 6.72 12.55 -1.01
CA MET A 1 6.74 11.94 -2.36
C MET A 1 5.65 10.88 -2.42
N LEU A 2 4.64 11.06 -3.28
CA LEU A 2 3.50 10.13 -3.44
C LEU A 2 3.83 8.88 -4.30
N TYR A 3 5.06 8.37 -4.14
CA TYR A 3 5.57 7.05 -4.51
C TYR A 3 6.28 6.84 -5.86
N HIS A 4 7.43 6.17 -5.76
CA HIS A 4 8.38 5.80 -6.82
C HIS A 4 7.88 4.62 -7.66
N SER A 5 6.72 4.75 -8.32
CA SER A 5 6.36 3.84 -9.40
C SER A 5 6.92 4.37 -10.73
N GLN A 6 7.38 3.49 -11.62
CA GLN A 6 8.10 3.89 -12.85
C GLN A 6 7.26 4.79 -13.79
N GLN A 7 5.93 4.78 -13.66
CA GLN A 7 5.00 5.68 -14.39
C GLN A 7 4.77 7.04 -13.70
N MET A 8 5.22 7.24 -12.46
CA MET A 8 5.00 8.45 -11.65
C MET A 8 6.18 9.43 -11.63
N THR A 9 7.07 9.39 -12.62
CA THR A 9 8.11 10.44 -12.78
C THR A 9 7.47 11.83 -12.93
N THR A 10 6.27 11.91 -13.52
CA THR A 10 5.46 13.12 -13.55
C THR A 10 4.64 13.25 -12.27
N GLN A 11 4.95 14.27 -11.47
CA GLN A 11 4.28 14.54 -10.19
C GLN A 11 2.90 15.20 -10.41
N TYR A 12 1.96 14.46 -11.02
CA TYR A 12 0.62 14.93 -11.37
C TYR A 12 -0.18 15.50 -10.18
N TRP A 13 0.10 15.04 -8.96
CA TRP A 13 -0.52 15.52 -7.73
C TRP A 13 0.05 16.86 -7.23
N LEU A 14 1.25 17.27 -7.65
CA LEU A 14 1.96 18.40 -7.06
C LEU A 14 1.31 19.73 -7.43
N THR A 15 0.98 19.94 -8.71
CA THR A 15 0.39 21.21 -9.16
C THR A 15 -0.97 21.49 -8.48
N PRO A 16 -1.91 20.53 -8.40
CA PRO A 16 -3.15 20.74 -7.63
C PRO A 16 -2.89 21.01 -6.14
N LEU A 17 -1.93 20.31 -5.52
CA LEU A 17 -1.57 20.59 -4.12
C LEU A 17 -1.04 22.00 -3.93
N LEU A 18 -0.08 22.45 -4.75
CA LEU A 18 0.49 23.79 -4.61
C LEU A 18 -0.56 24.88 -4.78
N LYS A 19 -1.46 24.72 -5.76
CA LYS A 19 -2.62 25.63 -5.94
C LYS A 19 -3.50 25.64 -4.69
N PHE A 20 -3.85 24.47 -4.17
CA PHE A 20 -4.67 24.35 -2.96
C PHE A 20 -4.01 25.04 -1.75
N LEU A 21 -2.71 24.82 -1.52
CA LEU A 21 -1.98 25.44 -0.40
C LEU A 21 -1.97 26.97 -0.52
N LEU A 22 -1.77 27.50 -1.73
CA LEU A 22 -1.77 28.94 -2.01
C LEU A 22 -3.15 29.58 -1.75
N GLU A 23 -4.22 28.91 -2.15
CA GLU A 23 -5.59 29.42 -2.04
C GLU A 23 -6.19 29.26 -0.63
N ASN A 24 -5.70 28.31 0.17
CA ASN A 24 -6.32 27.92 1.45
C ASN A 24 -5.40 28.13 2.66
N ASN A 25 -4.25 28.79 2.52
CA ASN A 25 -3.29 29.05 3.62
C ASN A 25 -2.92 27.79 4.42
N ASN A 26 -2.77 26.65 3.74
CA ASN A 26 -2.55 25.30 4.31
C ASN A 26 -3.72 24.70 5.12
N GLU A 27 -4.86 25.37 5.24
CA GLU A 27 -6.04 24.80 5.90
C GLU A 27 -6.50 23.54 5.15
N ASN A 28 -6.79 22.46 5.89
CA ASN A 28 -7.22 21.16 5.33
C ASN A 28 -6.22 20.50 4.34
N ALA A 29 -4.98 20.98 4.24
CA ALA A 29 -3.98 20.48 3.28
C ALA A 29 -3.77 18.95 3.32
N GLU A 30 -3.67 18.37 4.52
CA GLU A 30 -3.49 16.92 4.67
C GLU A 30 -4.71 16.14 4.16
N LEU A 31 -5.92 16.63 4.47
CA LEU A 31 -7.16 16.00 4.02
C LEU A 31 -7.34 16.14 2.51
N TYR A 32 -7.01 17.30 1.95
CA TYR A 32 -6.99 17.51 0.51
C TYR A 32 -6.03 16.56 -0.18
N LEU A 33 -4.82 16.37 0.35
CA LEU A 33 -3.85 15.45 -0.25
C LEU A 33 -4.35 14.00 -0.25
N LYS A 34 -5.00 13.56 0.84
CA LYS A 34 -5.65 12.24 0.92
C LYS A 34 -6.79 12.12 -0.09
N HIS A 35 -7.59 13.17 -0.25
CA HIS A 35 -8.68 13.23 -1.23
C HIS A 35 -8.16 13.15 -2.66
N LEU A 36 -7.18 13.98 -3.00
CA LEU A 36 -6.56 14.02 -4.32
C LEU A 36 -5.96 12.65 -4.67
N ASP A 37 -5.18 12.06 -3.77
CA ASP A 37 -4.58 10.73 -3.98
C ASP A 37 -5.65 9.64 -4.21
N ASN A 38 -6.69 9.60 -3.37
CA ASN A 38 -7.77 8.62 -3.52
C ASN A 38 -8.49 8.73 -4.86
N ASN A 39 -8.87 9.94 -5.26
CA ASN A 39 -9.66 10.12 -6.48
C ASN A 39 -8.76 10.11 -7.74
N LEU A 40 -7.51 10.54 -7.66
CA LEU A 40 -6.60 10.54 -8.81
C LEU A 40 -5.93 9.18 -9.06
N LEU A 41 -5.68 8.38 -8.03
CA LEU A 41 -4.91 7.13 -8.17
C LEU A 41 -5.69 5.87 -7.74
N CYS A 42 -6.78 6.00 -6.98
CA CYS A 42 -7.68 4.89 -6.61
C CYS A 42 -9.09 5.04 -7.21
N SER A 43 -9.25 5.42 -8.48
CA SER A 43 -10.59 5.57 -9.08
C SER A 43 -10.73 4.82 -10.40
N GLU A 44 -11.97 4.56 -10.80
CA GLU A 44 -12.35 3.91 -12.06
C GLU A 44 -12.12 4.79 -13.30
N ALA A 45 -11.75 6.06 -13.12
CA ALA A 45 -11.56 6.98 -14.24
C ALA A 45 -10.43 6.52 -15.18
N ASN A 46 -10.81 6.26 -16.43
CA ASN A 46 -9.95 5.73 -17.48
C ASN A 46 -9.26 6.81 -18.34
N ALA A 47 -9.53 8.09 -18.08
CA ALA A 47 -8.88 9.19 -18.79
C ALA A 47 -7.39 9.30 -18.43
N PRO A 48 -6.52 9.83 -19.32
CA PRO A 48 -5.13 10.09 -19.01
C PRO A 48 -4.95 10.92 -17.72
N LEU A 49 -3.94 10.61 -16.91
CA LEU A 49 -3.69 11.28 -15.62
C LEU A 49 -3.61 12.80 -15.74
N ILE A 50 -3.05 13.34 -16.83
CA ILE A 50 -3.00 14.79 -17.06
C ILE A 50 -4.40 15.41 -17.15
N LYS A 51 -5.35 14.75 -17.83
CA LYS A 51 -6.74 15.24 -17.95
C LYS A 51 -7.47 15.13 -16.62
N ARG A 52 -7.25 14.04 -15.88
CA ARG A 52 -7.84 13.83 -14.55
C ARG A 52 -7.32 14.87 -13.55
N THR A 53 -6.02 15.13 -13.57
CA THR A 53 -5.35 16.16 -12.74
C THR A 53 -5.99 17.54 -12.92
N HIS A 54 -6.32 17.92 -14.16
CA HIS A 54 -6.93 19.22 -14.45
C HIS A 54 -8.29 19.41 -13.75
N ARG A 55 -9.04 18.34 -13.50
CA ARG A 55 -10.33 18.40 -12.76
C ARG A 55 -10.14 19.02 -11.37
N TYR A 56 -9.03 18.70 -10.70
CA TYR A 56 -8.68 19.21 -9.37
C TYR A 56 -8.11 20.63 -9.37
N LEU A 57 -7.64 21.13 -10.52
CA LEU A 57 -7.28 22.54 -10.67
C LEU A 57 -8.52 23.42 -10.77
N VAL A 58 -9.58 22.91 -11.42
CA VAL A 58 -10.88 23.58 -11.57
C VAL A 58 -11.70 23.49 -10.29
N ASN A 59 -11.78 22.29 -9.69
CA ASN A 59 -12.47 22.04 -8.44
C ASN A 59 -11.59 21.16 -7.54
N ALA A 60 -10.99 21.75 -6.51
CA ALA A 60 -10.13 21.04 -5.56
C ALA A 60 -10.79 19.77 -4.98
N TRP A 61 -12.09 19.83 -4.67
CA TRP A 61 -12.82 18.73 -4.07
C TRP A 61 -13.60 17.89 -5.09
N TYR A 62 -13.21 17.91 -6.36
CA TYR A 62 -13.78 17.04 -7.38
C TYR A 62 -13.70 15.56 -6.96
N THR A 63 -14.79 14.82 -7.14
CA THR A 63 -14.88 13.40 -6.78
C THR A 63 -14.95 12.53 -8.02
N GLU A 64 -14.19 11.45 -8.00
CA GLU A 64 -14.29 10.35 -8.97
C GLU A 64 -15.04 9.17 -8.33
N ALA A 65 -15.42 8.18 -9.13
CA ALA A 65 -15.85 6.88 -8.60
C ALA A 65 -14.62 6.15 -8.03
N VAL A 66 -14.43 6.25 -6.71
CA VAL A 66 -13.34 5.58 -6.00
C VAL A 66 -13.53 4.06 -6.09
N LEU A 67 -12.47 3.36 -6.50
CA LEU A 67 -12.45 1.90 -6.65
C LEU A 67 -12.63 1.21 -5.30
N ASP A 68 -13.43 0.15 -5.29
CA ASP A 68 -13.35 -0.86 -4.24
C ASP A 68 -11.98 -1.54 -4.31
N ALA A 69 -11.28 -1.64 -3.18
CA ALA A 69 -9.97 -2.28 -3.11
C ALA A 69 -10.01 -3.76 -3.50
N ASN A 70 -11.18 -4.41 -3.50
CA ASN A 70 -11.36 -5.74 -4.09
C ASN A 70 -10.98 -5.76 -5.57
N ILE A 71 -11.24 -4.69 -6.33
CA ILE A 71 -10.93 -4.63 -7.77
C ILE A 71 -9.43 -4.54 -8.00
N SER A 72 -8.71 -3.80 -7.15
CA SER A 72 -7.27 -3.59 -7.30
C SER A 72 -6.42 -4.67 -6.63
N LEU A 73 -6.81 -5.15 -5.45
CA LEU A 73 -6.03 -6.11 -4.67
C LEU A 73 -6.29 -7.59 -5.05
N ASN A 74 -7.41 -7.89 -5.71
CA ASN A 74 -7.65 -9.22 -6.30
C ASN A 74 -7.16 -9.33 -7.76
N GLN A 75 -6.39 -8.37 -8.27
CA GLN A 75 -5.82 -8.51 -9.62
C GLN A 75 -4.89 -9.72 -9.68
N ILE A 76 -5.09 -10.54 -10.72
CA ILE A 76 -4.31 -11.74 -10.97
C ILE A 76 -3.17 -11.38 -11.92
N TYR A 77 -1.95 -11.73 -11.50
CA TYR A 77 -0.74 -11.54 -12.29
C TYR A 77 -0.03 -12.88 -12.45
N SER A 78 0.67 -13.06 -13.57
CA SER A 78 1.49 -14.26 -13.79
C SER A 78 2.78 -14.22 -12.97
N ASN A 79 3.17 -13.06 -12.44
CA ASN A 79 4.25 -12.91 -11.47
C ASN A 79 3.95 -11.75 -10.50
N GLY A 80 4.25 -11.95 -9.22
CA GLY A 80 4.10 -10.91 -8.19
C GLY A 80 4.88 -9.61 -8.47
N THR A 81 5.95 -9.63 -9.26
CA THR A 81 6.69 -8.40 -9.64
C THR A 81 5.91 -7.47 -10.57
N GLN A 82 4.85 -7.96 -11.22
CA GLN A 82 3.98 -7.14 -12.07
C GLN A 82 2.98 -6.32 -11.25
N TYR A 83 2.83 -6.64 -9.97
CA TYR A 83 1.88 -5.98 -9.07
C TYR A 83 2.29 -4.50 -8.89
N PRO A 84 1.41 -3.52 -9.16
CA PRO A 84 1.77 -2.11 -9.10
C PRO A 84 2.26 -1.70 -7.70
N HIS A 85 3.48 -1.17 -7.63
CA HIS A 85 4.10 -0.73 -6.37
C HIS A 85 3.23 0.26 -5.59
N TYR A 86 2.44 1.07 -6.30
CA TYR A 86 1.50 2.02 -5.72
C TYR A 86 0.63 1.39 -4.62
N TRP A 87 0.06 0.20 -4.86
CA TRP A 87 -0.83 -0.44 -3.89
C TRP A 87 -0.12 -0.82 -2.60
N PHE A 88 1.14 -1.25 -2.65
CA PHE A 88 1.92 -1.54 -1.45
C PHE A 88 2.24 -0.28 -0.66
N TYR A 89 2.67 0.78 -1.35
CA TYR A 89 2.95 2.05 -0.70
C TYR A 89 1.71 2.68 -0.06
N LYS A 90 0.59 2.63 -0.77
CA LYS A 90 -0.70 3.10 -0.27
C LYS A 90 -1.11 2.30 0.96
N LEU A 91 -0.93 0.98 0.94
CA LEU A 91 -1.18 0.13 2.11
C LEU A 91 -0.31 0.54 3.30
N GLU A 92 0.99 0.67 3.12
CA GLU A 92 1.93 1.04 4.19
C GLU A 92 1.53 2.38 4.83
N TYR A 93 1.06 3.35 4.03
CA TYR A 93 0.52 4.61 4.54
C TYR A 93 -0.79 4.43 5.34
N ILE A 94 -1.70 3.60 4.86
CA ILE A 94 -2.96 3.29 5.56
C ILE A 94 -2.68 2.63 6.92
N LEU A 95 -1.80 1.62 6.94
CA LEU A 95 -1.38 0.93 8.15
C LEU A 95 -0.67 1.89 9.12
N TYR A 96 0.18 2.79 8.60
CA TYR A 96 0.81 3.84 9.39
C TYR A 96 -0.23 4.72 10.09
N LEU A 97 -1.23 5.23 9.37
CA LEU A 97 -2.28 6.06 9.97
C LEU A 97 -3.08 5.30 11.04
N LYS A 98 -3.41 4.03 10.78
CA LYS A 98 -4.12 3.17 11.73
C LYS A 98 -3.31 2.91 13.01
N LEU A 99 -2.02 2.64 12.88
CA LEU A 99 -1.15 2.40 14.03
C LEU A 99 -0.88 3.69 14.79
N LYS A 100 -0.73 4.82 14.08
CA LYS A 100 -0.61 6.15 14.67
C LYS A 100 -1.84 6.53 15.48
N SER A 101 -3.05 6.24 15.00
CA SER A 101 -4.28 6.50 15.77
C SER A 101 -4.46 5.60 17.00
N LYS A 102 -3.59 4.61 17.18
CA LYS A 102 -3.54 3.71 18.34
C LYS A 102 -2.31 3.95 19.20
N ASP A 103 -1.57 5.04 18.97
CA ASP A 103 -0.34 5.39 19.69
C ASP A 103 0.71 4.25 19.69
N SER A 104 0.76 3.47 18.62
CA SER A 104 1.73 2.37 18.51
C SER A 104 3.14 2.89 18.29
N LYS A 105 4.08 2.51 19.17
CA LYS A 105 5.51 2.86 19.03
C LYS A 105 6.16 2.36 17.74
N LEU A 106 5.54 1.40 17.05
CA LEU A 106 6.04 0.88 15.78
C LEU A 106 6.12 1.99 14.71
N VAL A 107 5.25 2.99 14.78
CA VAL A 107 5.24 4.08 13.79
C VAL A 107 6.30 5.15 14.03
N ASP A 108 6.92 5.19 15.21
CA ASP A 108 7.92 6.20 15.57
C ASP A 108 9.17 6.10 14.67
N ASN A 109 9.57 4.86 14.37
CA ASN A 109 10.71 4.54 13.52
C ASN A 109 10.32 4.32 12.05
N PHE A 110 9.03 4.15 11.76
CA PHE A 110 8.56 3.91 10.40
C PHE A 110 8.85 5.10 9.50
N ARG A 111 9.47 4.84 8.35
CA ARG A 111 9.67 5.84 7.31
C ARG A 111 9.25 5.27 5.98
N MET A 112 8.59 6.11 5.22
CA MET A 112 8.25 5.79 3.85
C MET A 112 9.48 5.96 2.96
N THR A 113 10.09 4.84 2.56
CA THR A 113 11.35 4.82 1.81
C THR A 113 11.15 4.27 0.40
N ALA A 114 12.07 4.61 -0.50
CA ALA A 114 12.07 4.04 -1.84
C ALA A 114 12.39 2.54 -1.79
N LYS A 115 11.36 1.74 -2.06
CA LYS A 115 11.36 0.29 -2.18
C LYS A 115 11.01 -0.09 -3.62
N ASN A 116 11.73 -1.05 -4.16
CA ASN A 116 11.66 -1.44 -5.57
C ASN A 116 11.69 -2.96 -5.77
N SER A 117 11.61 -3.73 -4.68
CA SER A 117 11.65 -5.19 -4.73
C SER A 117 10.35 -5.74 -4.15
N VAL A 118 9.64 -6.53 -4.95
CA VAL A 118 8.54 -7.34 -4.44
C VAL A 118 9.13 -8.60 -3.82
N GLU A 119 8.77 -8.85 -2.57
CA GLU A 119 9.14 -10.03 -1.79
C GLU A 119 7.95 -10.98 -1.71
N HIS A 120 8.22 -12.26 -1.95
CA HIS A 120 7.27 -13.35 -1.78
C HIS A 120 7.49 -13.99 -0.41
N VAL A 121 6.53 -13.83 0.50
CA VAL A 121 6.66 -14.32 1.88
C VAL A 121 6.81 -15.83 1.90
N THR A 122 5.93 -16.56 1.22
CA THR A 122 6.23 -17.91 0.74
C THR A 122 6.86 -17.79 -0.64
N PRO A 123 8.12 -18.24 -0.83
CA PRO A 123 8.86 -18.08 -2.08
C PRO A 123 8.28 -18.95 -3.19
N GLN A 124 8.63 -18.64 -4.44
CA GLN A 124 8.20 -19.40 -5.62
C GLN A 124 8.77 -20.81 -5.65
N ASN A 125 10.02 -20.96 -5.18
CA ASN A 125 10.73 -22.24 -5.14
C ASN A 125 11.21 -22.52 -3.70
N PRO A 126 10.30 -22.88 -2.77
CA PRO A 126 10.71 -23.13 -1.39
C PRO A 126 11.66 -24.32 -1.32
N ARG A 127 12.72 -24.18 -0.52
CA ARG A 127 13.69 -25.26 -0.26
C ARG A 127 13.05 -26.49 0.37
N ILE A 128 11.96 -26.28 1.12
CA ILE A 128 11.19 -27.34 1.78
C ILE A 128 9.88 -27.55 1.01
N LYS A 129 9.72 -28.72 0.37
CA LYS A 129 8.52 -29.03 -0.43
C LYS A 129 7.19 -28.91 0.33
N LYS A 130 7.20 -29.09 1.65
CA LYS A 130 6.00 -28.96 2.50
C LYS A 130 5.50 -27.53 2.65
N GLU A 131 6.30 -26.53 2.25
CA GLU A 131 5.95 -25.11 2.32
C GLU A 131 5.46 -24.57 0.96
N VAL A 132 5.36 -25.42 -0.07
CA VAL A 132 4.77 -25.04 -1.36
C VAL A 132 3.30 -24.67 -1.14
N ILE A 133 2.92 -23.51 -1.69
CA ILE A 133 1.54 -23.06 -1.82
C ILE A 133 1.13 -23.14 -3.29
N SER A 134 -0.18 -23.11 -3.54
CA SER A 134 -0.72 -23.17 -4.89
C SER A 134 -0.47 -21.87 -5.66
N ASP A 135 -0.38 -21.96 -6.99
CA ASP A 135 -0.05 -20.83 -7.87
C ASP A 135 -1.07 -19.70 -7.78
N ASP A 136 -2.34 -20.02 -7.51
CA ASP A 136 -3.42 -19.05 -7.28
C ASP A 136 -3.20 -18.18 -6.04
N LEU A 137 -2.38 -18.64 -5.07
CA LEU A 137 -2.03 -17.89 -3.87
C LEU A 137 -0.67 -17.20 -3.98
N LEU A 138 0.25 -17.76 -4.77
CA LEU A 138 1.66 -17.37 -4.82
C LEU A 138 1.85 -15.90 -5.19
N HIS A 139 1.06 -15.39 -6.14
CA HIS A 139 1.15 -14.01 -6.63
C HIS A 139 0.03 -13.11 -6.11
N THR A 140 -0.66 -13.52 -5.04
CA THR A 140 -1.69 -12.70 -4.41
C THR A 140 -1.10 -11.61 -3.56
N PHE A 141 -1.79 -10.47 -3.46
CA PHE A 141 -1.37 -9.38 -2.61
C PHE A 141 -1.17 -9.82 -1.15
N GLY A 142 -1.92 -10.81 -0.66
CA GLY A 142 -1.73 -11.40 0.66
C GLY A 142 -0.33 -11.96 0.91
N ASN A 143 0.26 -12.64 -0.08
CA ASN A 143 1.59 -13.27 0.00
C ASN A 143 2.76 -12.34 -0.42
N LEU A 144 2.46 -11.15 -0.93
CA LEU A 144 3.48 -10.22 -1.44
C LEU A 144 3.73 -9.06 -0.48
N ALA A 145 4.96 -8.58 -0.40
CA ALA A 145 5.31 -7.32 0.26
C ALA A 145 6.25 -6.50 -0.60
N LEU A 146 6.24 -5.17 -0.45
CA LEU A 146 7.23 -4.31 -1.09
C LEU A 146 8.32 -3.97 -0.07
N VAL A 147 9.57 -4.25 -0.43
CA VAL A 147 10.76 -4.08 0.41
C VAL A 147 11.92 -3.48 -0.38
N THR A 148 13.01 -3.15 0.31
CA THR A 148 14.26 -2.77 -0.36
C THR A 148 14.93 -4.01 -0.95
N GLY A 149 15.78 -3.82 -1.97
CA GLY A 149 16.58 -4.92 -2.52
C GLY A 149 17.42 -5.62 -1.45
N SER A 150 17.98 -4.88 -0.49
CA SER A 150 18.76 -5.45 0.61
C SER A 150 17.96 -6.39 1.51
N VAL A 151 16.70 -6.05 1.85
CA VAL A 151 15.82 -6.90 2.66
C VAL A 151 15.43 -8.14 1.88
N ASN A 152 15.11 -7.99 0.58
CA ASN A 152 14.79 -9.14 -0.27
C ASN A 152 15.98 -10.11 -0.40
N SER A 153 17.18 -9.58 -0.66
CA SER A 153 18.41 -10.40 -0.73
C SER A 153 18.73 -11.13 0.57
N GLU A 154 18.35 -10.57 1.73
CA GLU A 154 18.52 -11.24 3.02
C GLU A 154 17.51 -12.39 3.23
N MET A 155 16.28 -12.22 2.75
CA MET A 155 15.21 -13.20 2.89
C MET A 155 15.39 -14.41 1.96
N THR A 156 15.92 -14.22 0.74
CA THR A 156 16.21 -15.30 -0.23
C THR A 156 14.98 -16.19 -0.54
N ASP A 157 15.19 -17.39 -1.11
CA ASP A 157 14.14 -18.41 -1.32
C ASP A 157 13.87 -19.26 -0.06
N ASP A 158 14.14 -18.71 1.12
CA ASP A 158 13.88 -19.42 2.38
C ASP A 158 12.39 -19.55 2.67
N GLY A 159 12.04 -20.59 3.42
CA GLY A 159 10.69 -20.80 3.93
C GLY A 159 10.21 -19.71 4.87
N PHE A 160 8.88 -19.63 5.07
CA PHE A 160 8.26 -18.68 6.00
C PHE A 160 8.91 -18.70 7.38
N THR A 161 9.15 -19.89 7.95
CA THR A 161 9.71 -20.03 9.31
C THR A 161 11.09 -19.37 9.42
N VAL A 162 11.93 -19.55 8.41
CA VAL A 162 13.29 -18.99 8.37
C VAL A 162 13.25 -17.49 8.11
N LYS A 163 12.44 -17.03 7.15
CA LYS A 163 12.24 -15.60 6.88
C LYS A 163 11.67 -14.87 8.09
N GLN A 164 10.73 -15.50 8.80
CA GLN A 164 10.18 -14.98 10.04
C GLN A 164 11.26 -14.83 11.11
N ALA A 165 12.10 -15.85 11.32
CA ALA A 165 13.18 -15.78 12.30
C ALA A 165 14.15 -14.64 11.99
N LYS A 166 14.60 -14.54 10.72
CA LYS A 166 15.44 -13.42 10.24
C LYS A 166 14.79 -12.06 10.47
N PHE A 167 13.51 -11.92 10.14
CA PHE A 167 12.76 -10.67 10.34
C PHE A 167 12.66 -10.31 11.83
N LYS A 168 12.32 -11.29 12.69
CA LYS A 168 12.22 -11.09 14.14
C LYS A 168 13.54 -10.66 14.76
N GLU A 169 14.65 -11.23 14.31
CA GLU A 169 15.99 -10.89 14.78
C GLU A 169 16.44 -9.50 14.31
N ARG A 170 16.20 -9.16 13.03
CA ARG A 170 16.86 -8.02 12.39
C ARG A 170 15.99 -6.80 12.17
N HIS A 171 14.67 -6.96 12.03
CA HIS A 171 13.77 -5.92 11.52
C HIS A 171 12.55 -5.64 12.40
N LYS A 172 12.10 -6.60 13.22
CA LYS A 172 10.91 -6.45 14.06
C LYS A 172 11.00 -5.23 14.97
N GLY A 173 9.93 -4.43 14.98
CA GLY A 173 9.84 -3.20 15.76
C GLY A 173 10.60 -2.01 15.16
N LYS A 174 11.33 -2.19 14.05
CA LYS A 174 12.10 -1.13 13.40
C LYS A 174 11.32 -0.39 12.32
N GLY A 175 10.08 -0.80 12.04
CA GLY A 175 9.22 -0.14 11.05
C GLY A 175 9.76 -0.26 9.62
N VAL A 176 10.41 -1.39 9.28
CA VAL A 176 10.93 -1.64 7.92
C VAL A 176 9.79 -1.90 6.92
N SER A 177 8.74 -2.60 7.34
CA SER A 177 7.48 -2.76 6.61
C SER A 177 6.39 -3.10 7.61
N LEU A 178 5.35 -2.28 7.68
CA LEU A 178 4.22 -2.51 8.59
C LEU A 178 3.41 -3.72 8.16
N LYS A 179 3.35 -3.98 6.84
CA LYS A 179 2.74 -5.20 6.31
C LYS A 179 3.47 -6.45 6.80
N LEU A 180 4.80 -6.47 6.69
CA LEU A 180 5.58 -7.63 7.15
C LEU A 180 5.52 -7.84 8.66
N GLU A 181 5.38 -6.78 9.47
CA GLU A 181 5.15 -6.92 10.91
C GLU A 181 3.88 -7.75 11.18
N TYR A 182 2.76 -7.45 10.49
CA TYR A 182 1.53 -8.25 10.61
C TYR A 182 1.66 -9.68 10.08
N ILE A 183 2.37 -9.86 8.96
CA ILE A 183 2.58 -11.19 8.38
C ILE A 183 3.37 -12.07 9.36
N TYR A 184 4.48 -11.57 9.89
CA TYR A 184 5.39 -12.34 10.74
C TYR A 184 4.95 -12.43 12.22
N GLU A 185 3.78 -11.89 12.57
CA GLU A 185 3.07 -12.22 13.82
C GLU A 185 2.45 -13.63 13.78
N ASN A 186 2.15 -14.17 12.59
CA ASN A 186 1.54 -15.49 12.42
C ASN A 186 2.54 -16.62 12.67
N THR A 187 2.09 -17.77 13.17
CA THR A 187 2.97 -18.92 13.43
C THR A 187 3.24 -19.78 12.20
N GLN A 188 2.41 -19.67 11.18
CA GLN A 188 2.54 -20.33 9.89
C GLN A 188 2.06 -19.40 8.78
N TRP A 189 2.33 -19.76 7.52
CA TRP A 189 1.91 -18.97 6.36
C TRP A 189 1.48 -19.87 5.22
N LYS A 190 0.22 -20.29 5.30
CA LYS A 190 -0.43 -21.15 4.31
C LYS A 190 -1.67 -20.44 3.78
N LYS A 191 -2.50 -21.18 3.04
CA LYS A 191 -3.71 -20.68 2.42
C LYS A 191 -4.57 -19.83 3.35
N GLU A 192 -4.91 -20.35 4.52
CA GLU A 192 -5.81 -19.67 5.46
C GLU A 192 -5.24 -18.32 5.94
N GLU A 193 -3.96 -18.27 6.31
CA GLU A 193 -3.33 -17.02 6.76
C GLU A 193 -3.16 -16.02 5.63
N ILE A 194 -2.80 -16.49 4.43
CA ILE A 194 -2.67 -15.65 3.23
C ILE A 194 -4.01 -15.02 2.88
N GLU A 195 -5.09 -15.81 2.82
CA GLU A 195 -6.44 -15.33 2.49
C GLU A 195 -6.96 -14.39 3.58
N THR A 196 -6.80 -14.76 4.85
CA THR A 196 -7.22 -13.92 5.99
C THR A 196 -6.48 -12.58 5.97
N HIS A 197 -5.16 -12.59 5.77
CA HIS A 197 -4.37 -11.38 5.68
C HIS A 197 -4.75 -10.54 4.45
N HIS A 198 -4.96 -11.18 3.29
CA HIS A 198 -5.41 -10.51 2.07
C HIS A 198 -6.71 -9.73 2.32
N ASN A 199 -7.73 -10.43 2.84
CA ASN A 199 -9.04 -9.84 3.12
C ASN A 199 -8.94 -8.70 4.12
N LYS A 200 -8.11 -8.84 5.15
CA LYS A 200 -7.83 -7.76 6.10
C LYS A 200 -7.23 -6.53 5.41
N MET A 201 -6.29 -6.70 4.47
CA MET A 201 -5.72 -5.55 3.74
C MET A 201 -6.77 -4.82 2.89
N ILE A 202 -7.68 -5.57 2.24
CA ILE A 202 -8.82 -4.99 1.51
C ILE A 202 -9.71 -4.19 2.46
N GLU A 203 -10.04 -4.76 3.62
CA GLU A 203 -10.86 -4.10 4.64
C GLU A 203 -10.21 -2.79 5.11
N GLU A 204 -8.93 -2.79 5.46
CA GLU A 204 -8.21 -1.56 5.89
C GLU A 204 -8.25 -0.48 4.80
N PHE A 205 -8.09 -0.88 3.53
CA PHE A 205 -8.18 0.03 2.40
C PHE A 205 -9.56 0.66 2.29
N ASN A 206 -10.61 -0.15 2.25
CA ASN A 206 -11.97 0.32 2.06
C ASN A 206 -12.44 1.19 3.23
N LEU A 207 -12.09 0.84 4.46
CA LEU A 207 -12.33 1.67 5.65
C LEU A 207 -11.65 3.03 5.52
N TYR A 208 -10.39 3.06 5.12
CA TYR A 208 -9.66 4.31 4.91
C TYR A 208 -10.28 5.17 3.81
N LEU A 209 -10.60 4.59 2.64
CA LEU A 209 -11.19 5.31 1.50
C LEU A 209 -12.54 5.95 1.89
N SER A 210 -13.39 5.19 2.58
CA SER A 210 -14.68 5.65 3.09
C SER A 210 -14.54 6.76 4.14
N ALA A 211 -13.59 6.62 5.07
CA ALA A 211 -13.34 7.62 6.11
C ALA A 211 -12.86 8.96 5.53
N VAL A 212 -11.98 8.93 4.51
CA VAL A 212 -11.54 10.15 3.81
C VAL A 212 -12.71 10.79 3.06
N SER A 213 -13.48 10.01 2.30
CA SER A 213 -14.65 10.51 1.55
C SER A 213 -15.67 11.19 2.48
N THR A 214 -15.96 10.57 3.62
CA THR A 214 -16.88 11.12 4.63
C THR A 214 -16.40 12.46 5.18
N LYS A 215 -15.10 12.59 5.50
CA LYS A 215 -14.53 13.85 5.99
C LYS A 215 -14.59 14.96 4.94
N CYS A 216 -14.34 14.65 3.66
CA CYS A 216 -14.35 15.64 2.59
C CYS A 216 -15.75 16.20 2.32
N LYS A 217 -16.80 15.37 2.42
CA LYS A 217 -18.21 15.83 2.29
C LYS A 217 -18.61 16.87 3.33
N GLY A 218 -17.95 16.90 4.48
CA GLY A 218 -18.20 17.91 5.52
C GLY A 218 -17.62 19.30 5.21
N ILE A 219 -16.67 19.39 4.27
CA ILE A 219 -15.96 20.62 3.90
C ILE A 219 -16.48 21.20 2.59
N ALA A 220 -16.96 20.36 1.67
CA ALA A 220 -17.47 20.78 0.37
C ALA A 220 -18.91 21.35 0.38
N LYS A 221 -19.46 21.64 1.57
CA LYS A 221 -20.74 22.35 1.77
C LYS A 221 -20.48 23.81 2.11
#